data_AF-A0A4C1SQR7-F1
#
_entry.id   AF-A0A4C1SQR7-F1
#
_cell.length_a   1.000
_cell.length_b   1.000
_cell.length_c   1.000
_cell.angle_alpha   90.00
_cell.angle_beta   90.00
_cell.angle_gamma   90.00
#
_symmetry.space_group_name_H-M   'P 1'
#
loop_
_entity.id
_entity.type
_entity.pdbx_description
1 polymer ?
#
loop_
_entity_poly.entity_id
_entity_poly.type
_entity_poly.pdbx_seq_one_letter_code
_entity_poly.pdbx_strand_id
1 'polypeptide(L)'
;MCNISKSSARGALLQQCKLIVWDECTMSHKRAIEALDRCLQDIQSNRKLMGGVVVLLAGDFRQTLPVIERGTAADEISACLKTSYLWTKVEKLYLTTNMRVQLFHDVESGAYAQNS
;
A
#
# COMPACT_ATOMS: atom_id res chain seq x y z
N MET A 1 -2.72 14.29 11.63
CA MET A 1 -2.89 13.30 12.71
C MET A 1 -4.14 12.47 12.43
N CYS A 2 -4.11 11.16 12.67
CA CYS A 2 -5.29 10.31 12.50
C CYS A 2 -6.15 10.38 13.78
N ASN A 3 -7.43 10.71 13.68
CA ASN A 3 -8.31 10.93 14.83
C ASN A 3 -9.17 9.69 15.12
N ILE A 4 -8.54 8.55 15.41
CA ILE A 4 -9.22 7.32 15.78
C ILE A 4 -8.96 7.04 17.26
N SER A 5 -9.99 7.19 18.09
CA SER A 5 -9.92 6.82 19.51
C SER A 5 -9.89 5.31 19.67
N LYS A 6 -9.10 4.80 20.63
CA LYS A 6 -9.09 3.38 21.01
C LYS A 6 -10.47 2.88 21.46
N SER A 7 -11.24 3.74 22.13
CA SER A 7 -12.58 3.41 22.64
C SER A 7 -13.67 3.49 21.57
N SER A 8 -13.34 3.93 20.35
CA SER A 8 -14.30 3.95 19.25
C SER A 8 -14.49 2.55 18.66
N ALA A 9 -15.64 2.30 18.03
CA ALA A 9 -15.89 1.05 17.30
C ALA A 9 -14.80 0.74 16.25
N ARG A 10 -14.27 1.78 15.58
CA ARG A 10 -13.15 1.65 14.64
C ARG A 10 -11.84 1.28 15.34
N GLY A 11 -11.57 1.86 16.51
CA GLY A 11 -10.42 1.51 17.33
C GLY A 11 -10.45 0.05 17.78
N ALA A 12 -11.61 -0.44 18.25
CA ALA A 12 -11.79 -1.84 18.62
C ALA A 12 -11.59 -2.79 17.42
N LEU A 13 -12.08 -2.43 16.23
CA LEU A 13 -11.86 -3.20 15.01
C LEU A 13 -10.38 -3.25 14.63
N LEU A 14 -9.68 -2.11 14.71
CA LEU A 14 -8.25 -2.03 14.45
C LEU A 14 -7.39 -2.79 15.48
N GLN A 15 -7.85 -2.92 16.73
CA GLN A 15 -7.19 -3.77 17.73
C GLN A 15 -7.24 -5.25 17.35
N GLN A 16 -8.35 -5.71 16.78
CA GLN A 16 -8.51 -7.09 16.33
C GLN A 16 -7.84 -7.36 14.97
N CYS A 17 -7.61 -6.31 14.18
CA CYS A 17 -6.99 -6.39 12.86
C CYS A 17 -5.58 -6.99 12.92
N LYS A 18 -5.31 -7.94 12.02
CA LYS A 18 -4.01 -8.60 11.87
C LYS A 18 -3.29 -8.24 10.57
N LEU A 19 -4.06 -7.90 9.55
CA LEU A 19 -3.58 -7.54 8.21
C LEU A 19 -4.35 -6.33 7.69
N ILE A 20 -3.60 -5.33 7.22
CA ILE A 20 -4.12 -4.19 6.47
C ILE A 20 -3.54 -4.27 5.07
N VAL A 21 -4.40 -4.23 4.05
CA VAL A 21 -3.97 -4.11 2.66
C VAL A 21 -4.20 -2.67 2.23
N TRP A 22 -3.14 -2.02 1.77
CA TRP A 22 -3.18 -0.68 1.22
C TRP A 22 -2.90 -0.75 -0.27
N ASP A 23 -3.95 -0.70 -1.06
CA ASP A 23 -3.86 -0.64 -2.52
C ASP A 23 -3.55 0.78 -3.02
N GLU A 24 -2.85 0.88 -4.15
CA GLU A 24 -2.38 2.13 -4.73
C GLU A 24 -1.53 3.00 -3.77
N CYS A 25 -0.72 2.35 -2.91
CA CYS A 25 0.08 3.05 -1.90
C CYS A 25 1.09 4.06 -2.48
N THR A 26 1.44 3.92 -3.75
CA THR A 26 2.40 4.77 -4.49
C THR A 26 1.89 6.20 -4.68
N MET A 27 0.57 6.39 -4.72
CA MET A 27 -0.07 7.70 -4.82
C MET A 27 -0.18 8.41 -3.46
N SER A 28 0.16 7.73 -2.37
CA SER A 28 0.06 8.28 -1.02
C SER A 28 1.33 9.00 -0.59
N HIS A 29 1.18 10.17 0.02
CA HIS A 29 2.27 10.93 0.62
C HIS A 29 2.88 10.15 1.81
N LYS A 30 4.21 10.16 1.98
CA LYS A 30 4.92 9.42 3.06
C LYS A 30 4.37 9.65 4.47
N ARG A 31 3.95 10.88 4.75
CA ARG A 31 3.32 11.27 6.02
C ARG A 31 2.09 10.42 6.35
N ALA A 32 1.37 9.90 5.35
CA ALA A 32 0.23 9.03 5.55
C ALA A 32 0.65 7.68 6.14
N ILE A 33 1.69 7.03 5.60
CA ILE A 33 2.20 5.77 6.15
C ILE A 33 2.83 5.94 7.53
N GLU A 34 3.51 7.06 7.77
CA GLU A 34 4.07 7.39 9.09
C GLU A 34 2.99 7.70 10.12
N ALA A 35 1.90 8.35 9.71
CA ALA A 35 0.75 8.57 10.57
C ALA A 35 0.00 7.27 10.87
N LEU A 36 -0.08 6.35 9.91
CA LEU A 36 -0.64 5.02 10.11
C LEU A 36 0.18 4.24 11.15
N ASP A 37 1.51 4.20 11.01
CA ASP A 37 2.42 3.55 11.98
C ASP A 37 2.18 4.05 13.41
N ARG A 38 2.19 5.38 13.61
CA ARG A 38 1.91 5.97 14.93
C ARG A 38 0.51 5.62 15.44
N CYS A 39 -0.50 5.69 14.57
CA CYS A 39 -1.88 5.40 14.94
C CYS A 39 -2.05 3.94 15.38
N LEU A 40 -1.47 2.99 14.65
CA LEU A 40 -1.52 1.57 15.01
C LEU A 40 -0.74 1.27 16.28
N GLN A 41 0.43 1.90 16.48
CA GLN A 41 1.17 1.77 17.73
C GLN A 41 0.37 2.24 18.93
N ASP A 42 -0.34 3.36 18.78
CA ASP A 42 -1.19 3.89 19.84
C ASP A 42 -2.40 2.97 20.05
N ILE A 43 -3.15 2.61 19.00
CA ILE A 43 -4.35 1.74 19.11
C ILE A 43 -4.03 0.38 19.74
N GLN A 44 -2.93 -0.25 19.32
CA GLN A 44 -2.49 -1.55 19.82
C GLN A 44 -1.73 -1.46 21.15
N SER A 45 -1.42 -0.25 21.63
CA SER A 45 -0.54 -0.02 22.78
C SER A 45 0.80 -0.78 22.65
N ASN A 46 1.34 -0.84 21.43
CA ASN A 46 2.50 -1.63 21.08
C ASN A 46 3.46 -0.78 20.23
N ARG A 47 4.70 -0.59 20.69
CA ARG A 47 5.70 0.24 19.99
C ARG A 47 6.42 -0.46 18.84
N LYS A 48 6.08 -1.71 18.53
CA LYS A 48 6.55 -2.40 17.32
C LYS A 48 6.06 -1.68 16.07
N LEU A 49 6.76 -1.89 14.95
CA LEU A 49 6.36 -1.38 13.63
C LEU A 49 4.88 -1.70 13.36
N MET A 50 4.11 -0.69 12.95
CA MET A 50 2.67 -0.77 12.68
C MET A 50 1.86 -1.35 13.85
N GLY A 51 2.30 -1.15 15.10
CA GLY A 51 1.64 -1.74 16.28
C GLY A 51 1.67 -3.27 16.32
N GLY A 52 2.52 -3.91 15.51
CA GLY A 52 2.54 -5.37 15.32
C GLY A 52 1.50 -5.90 14.32
N VAL A 53 0.78 -5.03 13.60
CA VAL A 53 -0.12 -5.39 12.51
C VAL A 53 0.69 -5.53 11.22
N VAL A 54 0.40 -6.55 10.42
CA VAL A 54 1.01 -6.71 9.10
C VAL A 54 0.35 -5.70 8.15
N VAL A 55 1.16 -4.90 7.45
CA VAL A 55 0.66 -3.97 6.42
C VAL A 55 1.22 -4.38 5.07
N LEU A 56 0.35 -4.81 4.17
CA LEU A 56 0.69 -5.13 2.79
C LEU A 56 0.45 -3.87 1.94
N LEU A 57 1.53 -3.34 1.39
CA LEU A 57 1.48 -2.23 0.45
C LEU A 57 1.43 -2.79 -0.98
N ALA A 58 0.32 -2.56 -1.65
CA ALA A 58 0.09 -2.94 -3.03
C ALA A 58 0.04 -1.69 -3.92
N GLY A 59 0.52 -1.85 -5.16
CA GLY A 59 0.51 -0.78 -6.15
C GLY A 59 1.61 -0.99 -7.18
N ASP A 60 1.46 -0.32 -8.32
CA ASP A 60 2.51 -0.30 -9.34
C ASP A 60 3.50 0.82 -9.04
N PHE A 61 4.66 0.48 -8.47
CA PHE A 61 5.76 1.41 -8.21
C PHE A 61 6.44 1.93 -9.48
N ARG A 62 6.03 1.44 -10.66
CA ARG A 62 6.43 1.96 -11.97
C ARG A 62 5.42 2.97 -12.54
N GLN A 63 4.21 3.05 -11.99
CA GLN A 63 3.30 4.15 -12.27
C GLN A 63 3.70 5.37 -11.43
N THR A 64 3.51 6.53 -12.04
CA THR A 64 4.11 7.84 -11.74
C THR A 64 4.11 8.24 -10.25
N LEU A 65 5.11 9.02 -9.84
CA LEU A 65 5.24 9.60 -8.50
C LEU A 65 3.95 10.31 -8.05
N PRO A 66 3.69 10.43 -6.73
CA PRO A 66 2.51 11.13 -6.23
C PRO A 66 2.54 12.60 -6.68
N VAL A 67 1.53 13.01 -7.46
CA VAL A 67 1.44 14.37 -8.01
C VAL A 67 1.29 15.39 -6.87
N ILE A 68 2.23 16.34 -6.77
CA ILE A 68 2.10 17.51 -5.89
C ILE A 68 1.71 18.71 -6.74
N GLU A 69 0.48 19.20 -6.59
CA GLU A 69 0.07 20.45 -7.23
C GLU A 69 0.95 21.61 -6.71
N ARG A 70 1.68 22.26 -7.63
CA ARG A 70 2.58 23.40 -7.37
C ARG A 70 3.85 23.07 -6.55
N GLY A 71 4.24 21.80 -6.43
CA GLY A 71 5.50 21.39 -5.79
C GLY A 71 6.69 21.38 -6.76
N THR A 72 7.91 21.52 -6.24
CA THR A 72 9.13 21.24 -7.02
C THR A 72 9.35 19.73 -7.13
N ALA A 73 10.15 19.27 -8.10
CA ALA A 73 10.52 17.84 -8.19
C ALA A 73 11.14 17.30 -6.88
N ALA A 74 11.81 18.16 -6.11
CA ALA A 74 12.35 17.81 -4.79
C ALA A 74 11.24 17.58 -3.74
N ASP A 75 10.15 18.35 -3.79
CA ASP A 75 9.00 18.15 -2.92
C ASP A 75 8.29 16.83 -3.25
N GLU A 76 8.19 16.49 -4.54
CA GLU A 76 7.60 15.25 -5.04
C GLU A 76 8.39 14.02 -4.56
N ILE A 77 9.71 14.07 -4.69
CA ILE A 77 10.61 13.03 -4.18
C ILE A 77 10.49 12.95 -2.64
N SER A 78 10.48 14.09 -1.95
CA SER A 78 10.32 14.12 -0.49
C SER A 78 8.95 13.59 -0.04
N ALA A 79 7.90 13.72 -0.83
CA ALA A 79 6.60 13.15 -0.54
C ALA A 79 6.54 11.64 -0.83
N CYS A 80 7.44 11.12 -1.67
CA CYS A 80 7.44 9.72 -2.06
C CYS A 80 7.63 8.80 -0.86
N LEU A 81 6.83 7.72 -0.83
CA LEU A 81 6.90 6.64 0.15
C LEU A 81 8.34 6.12 0.35
N LYS A 82 9.13 6.08 -0.73
CA LYS A 82 10.53 5.60 -0.74
C LYS A 82 11.47 6.42 0.16
N THR A 83 11.11 7.65 0.51
CA THR A 83 11.92 8.51 1.39
C THR A 83 11.50 8.44 2.86
N SER A 84 10.46 7.66 3.20
CA SER A 84 10.10 7.43 4.60
C SER A 84 11.15 6.57 5.30
N TYR A 85 11.39 6.85 6.59
CA TYR A 85 12.21 5.98 7.44
C TYR A 85 11.64 4.56 7.57
N LEU A 86 10.35 4.37 7.27
CA LEU A 86 9.68 3.07 7.27
C LEU A 86 10.04 2.23 6.04
N TRP A 87 10.43 2.87 4.93
CA TRP A 87 10.71 2.18 3.67
C TRP A 87 11.88 1.20 3.77
N THR A 88 12.87 1.49 4.62
CA THR A 88 14.01 0.58 4.87
C THR A 88 13.60 -0.72 5.57
N LYS A 89 12.41 -0.77 6.16
CA LYS A 89 11.85 -1.94 6.86
C LYS A 89 10.84 -2.71 6.01
N VAL A 90 10.59 -2.27 4.77
CA VAL A 90 9.65 -2.90 3.86
C VAL A 90 10.33 -4.04 3.12
N GLU A 91 9.74 -5.23 3.20
CA GLU A 91 10.08 -6.36 2.34
C GLU A 91 9.41 -6.18 0.97
N LYS A 92 10.18 -6.41 -0.11
CA LYS A 92 9.72 -6.19 -1.49
C LYS A 92 9.39 -7.51 -2.14
N LEU A 93 8.15 -7.65 -2.57
CA LEU A 93 7.67 -8.77 -3.38
C LEU A 93 7.30 -8.25 -4.77
N TYR A 94 7.62 -9.03 -5.80
CA TYR A 94 7.35 -8.65 -7.19
C TYR A 94 6.42 -9.68 -7.83
N LEU A 95 5.32 -9.21 -8.41
CA LEU A 95 4.48 -10.02 -9.27
C LEU A 95 5.09 -10.02 -10.67
N THR A 96 5.51 -11.21 -11.14
CA THR A 96 6.14 -11.38 -12.46
C THR A 96 5.14 -11.76 -13.54
N THR A 97 3.96 -12.26 -13.14
CA THR A 97 2.97 -12.81 -14.05
C THR A 97 1.83 -11.82 -14.24
N ASN A 98 1.64 -11.39 -15.50
CA ASN A 98 0.51 -10.56 -15.86
C ASN A 98 -0.70 -11.43 -16.20
N MET A 99 -1.57 -11.64 -15.21
CA MET A 99 -2.79 -12.45 -15.36
C MET A 99 -3.72 -11.91 -16.43
N ARG A 100 -3.75 -10.60 -16.67
CA ARG A 100 -4.58 -9.98 -17.72
C ARG A 100 -4.15 -10.49 -19.10
N VAL A 101 -2.84 -10.47 -19.39
CA VAL A 101 -2.31 -10.97 -20.67
C VAL A 101 -2.50 -12.49 -20.82
N GLN A 102 -2.32 -13.26 -19.75
CA GLN A 102 -2.53 -14.71 -19.79
C GLN A 102 -3.97 -15.09 -20.09
N LEU A 103 -4.94 -14.44 -19.43
CA LEU A 103 -6.36 -14.68 -19.69
C LEU A 103 -6.77 -14.27 -21.11
N PHE A 104 -6.17 -13.22 -21.69
CA PHE A 104 -6.43 -12.86 -23.08
C PHE A 104 -5.84 -13.86 -24.08
N HIS A 105 -4.66 -14.42 -23.82
CA HIS A 105 -4.09 -15.49 -24.65
C HIS A 105 -4.94 -16.77 -24.61
N ASP A 106 -5.52 -17.13 -23.45
CA ASP A 106 -6.40 -18.30 -23.35
C ASP A 106 -7.72 -18.11 -24.11
N VAL A 107 -8.27 -16.89 -24.13
CA VAL A 107 -9.50 -16.55 -24.87
C VAL A 107 -9.26 -16.55 -26.39
N GLU A 108 -8.13 -16.02 -26.87
CA GLU A 108 -7.77 -16.13 -28.30
C GLU A 108 -7.47 -17.58 -28.70
N SER A 109 -6.81 -18.37 -27.85
CA SER A 109 -6.54 -19.80 -28.09
C SER A 109 -7.83 -20.64 -28.18
N GLY A 110 -8.90 -20.23 -27.51
CA GLY A 110 -10.23 -20.84 -27.62
C GLY A 110 -10.96 -20.58 -28.95
N ALA A 111 -10.58 -19.53 -29.68
CA ALA A 111 -11.23 -19.17 -30.95
C ALA A 111 -10.63 -19.91 -32.17
N TYR A 112 -9.38 -20.38 -32.10
CA TYR A 112 -8.75 -21.15 -33.18
C TYR A 112 -9.10 -22.64 -33.18
N ALA A 113 -9.73 -23.16 -32.13
CA ALA A 113 -10.09 -24.57 -32.01
C ALA A 113 -11.46 -24.93 -32.63
N GLN A 114 -12.18 -24.00 -33.28
CA GLN A 114 -13.51 -24.27 -33.87
C GLN A 114 -13.59 -24.13 -35.41
N ASN A 115 -12.50 -23.81 -36.11
CA ASN A 115 -12.49 -23.74 -37.58
C ASN A 115 -11.39 -24.62 -38.19
N SER A 116 -11.39 -25.92 -37.85
CA SER A 116 -10.64 -26.96 -38.60
C SER A 116 -11.60 -28.04 -39.06
#